data_AF-A0A1A9AD87-F1
#
_entry.id   AF-A0A1A9AD87-F1
#
_cell.length_a   1.000
_cell.length_b   1.000
_cell.length_c   1.000
_cell.angle_alpha   90.00
_cell.angle_beta   90.00
_cell.angle_gamma   90.00
#
_symmetry.space_group_name_H-M   'P 1'
#
loop_
_entity.id
_entity.type
_entity.pdbx_description
1 polymer ?
#
loop_
_entity_poly.entity_id
_entity_poly.type
_entity_poly.pdbx_seq_one_letter_code
_entity_poly.pdbx_strand_id
1 'polypeptide(L)'
;MCLYTPRIHPKHNIFQEFEKSTGDNNPEVLKIISDLQEKDQNLYATGCLIENAYKYAQLMYTGEDTYYICEYFIDWVNEKKNSYISSGDKCRNIELWDEYIEKIWTQLEKIVEDGNYCSIKTVTHECSKISAHVTGIVVSFFLLATFATVFFLKRNFTAIRQRLHNFLSKNERIRNHIYKYAPKGLFDYSENMDTHLLDERINLSYYSSHNS
;
A
#
# COMPACT_ATOMS: atom_id res chain seq x y z
N MET A 1 -54.89 -9.46 4.53
CA MET A 1 -53.78 -8.94 5.36
C MET A 1 -52.78 -10.07 5.50
N CYS A 2 -51.71 -10.07 4.69
CA CYS A 2 -50.70 -11.13 4.72
C CYS A 2 -49.68 -10.79 5.80
N LEU A 3 -49.70 -11.55 6.90
CA LEU A 3 -48.67 -11.47 7.93
C LEU A 3 -47.39 -12.08 7.34
N TYR A 4 -46.48 -11.21 6.89
CA TYR A 4 -45.09 -11.58 6.67
C TYR A 4 -44.46 -11.80 8.04
N THR A 5 -44.49 -13.04 8.53
CA THR A 5 -43.56 -13.45 9.58
C THR A 5 -42.17 -13.55 8.94
N PRO A 6 -41.19 -12.72 9.33
CA PRO A 6 -39.83 -12.91 8.85
C PRO A 6 -39.42 -14.32 9.27
N ARG A 7 -39.08 -15.18 8.31
CA ARG A 7 -38.33 -16.40 8.64
C ARG A 7 -37.00 -15.91 9.21
N ILE A 8 -36.89 -15.89 10.54
CA ILE A 8 -35.58 -15.78 11.19
C ILE A 8 -34.83 -17.00 10.69
N HIS A 9 -33.87 -16.78 9.78
CA HIS A 9 -33.06 -17.86 9.24
C HIS A 9 -32.38 -18.58 10.41
N PRO A 10 -32.36 -19.92 10.46
CA PRO A 10 -31.74 -20.68 11.57
C PRO A 10 -30.25 -20.34 11.77
N LYS A 11 -29.60 -19.72 10.77
CA LYS A 11 -28.20 -19.25 10.81
C LYS A 11 -27.88 -18.39 12.04
N HIS A 12 -28.73 -17.42 12.41
CA HIS A 12 -28.44 -16.57 13.56
C HIS A 12 -28.42 -17.36 14.88
N ASN A 13 -29.37 -18.27 15.06
CA ASN A 13 -29.41 -19.13 16.25
C ASN A 13 -28.19 -20.04 16.30
N ILE A 14 -27.80 -20.62 15.15
CA ILE A 14 -26.60 -21.45 15.03
C ILE A 14 -25.33 -20.67 15.37
N PHE A 15 -25.22 -19.40 14.94
CA PHE A 15 -24.08 -18.55 15.30
C PHE A 15 -23.99 -18.34 16.81
N GLN A 16 -25.12 -18.14 17.49
CA GLN A 16 -25.12 -18.04 18.95
C GLN A 16 -24.66 -19.34 19.62
N GLU A 17 -24.95 -20.50 19.04
CA GLU A 17 -24.44 -21.77 19.56
C GLU A 17 -22.92 -21.90 19.36
N PHE A 18 -22.36 -21.40 18.25
CA PHE A 18 -20.91 -21.30 18.09
C PHE A 18 -20.27 -20.39 19.15
N GLU A 19 -20.87 -19.24 19.46
CA GLU A 19 -20.38 -18.33 20.52
C GLU A 19 -20.40 -18.94 21.92
N LYS A 20 -21.36 -19.85 22.18
CA LYS A 20 -21.52 -20.52 23.48
C LYS A 20 -20.80 -21.86 23.55
N SER A 21 -20.17 -22.29 22.46
CA SER A 21 -19.51 -23.59 22.40
C SER A 21 -18.38 -23.64 23.42
N THR A 22 -18.45 -24.63 24.30
CA THR A 22 -17.48 -24.86 25.37
C THR A 22 -17.05 -26.30 25.34
N GLY A 23 -15.79 -26.53 25.71
CA GLY A 23 -15.19 -27.85 25.68
C GLY A 23 -13.69 -27.75 25.85
N ASP A 24 -13.07 -28.89 26.14
CA ASP A 24 -11.63 -28.99 26.25
C ASP A 24 -11.00 -28.92 24.86
N ASN A 25 -10.09 -27.98 24.67
CA ASN A 25 -9.30 -27.85 23.44
C ASN A 25 -8.32 -29.02 23.32
N ASN A 26 -8.10 -29.46 22.08
CA ASN A 26 -7.19 -30.55 21.76
C ASN A 26 -5.76 -30.10 22.11
N PRO A 27 -4.95 -30.94 22.80
CA PRO A 27 -3.58 -30.59 23.15
C PRO A 27 -2.71 -30.16 21.97
N GLU A 28 -2.95 -30.69 20.76
CA GLU A 28 -2.23 -30.32 19.55
C GLU A 28 -2.62 -28.93 19.05
N VAL A 29 -3.90 -28.58 19.14
CA VAL A 29 -4.38 -27.23 18.83
C VAL A 29 -3.81 -26.24 19.85
N LEU A 30 -3.86 -26.58 21.14
CA LEU A 30 -3.29 -25.74 22.20
C LEU A 30 -1.79 -25.48 22.00
N LYS A 31 -1.01 -26.46 21.52
CA LYS A 31 0.40 -26.25 21.19
C LYS A 31 0.59 -25.17 20.12
N ILE A 32 -0.28 -25.13 19.11
CA ILE A 32 -0.21 -24.14 18.01
C ILE A 32 -0.45 -22.72 18.54
N ILE A 33 -1.41 -22.54 19.45
CA ILE A 33 -1.82 -21.21 19.94
C ILE A 33 -1.23 -20.82 21.30
N SER A 34 -0.46 -21.70 21.95
CA SER A 34 0.01 -21.48 23.33
C SER A 34 0.76 -20.16 23.51
N ASP A 35 1.54 -19.74 22.53
CA ASP A 35 2.29 -18.49 22.56
C ASP A 35 1.42 -17.24 22.31
N LEU A 36 0.20 -17.40 21.78
CA LEU A 36 -0.78 -16.30 21.71
C LEU A 36 -1.29 -15.88 23.08
N GLN A 37 -1.22 -16.74 24.11
CA GLN A 37 -1.68 -16.36 25.46
C GLN A 37 -1.03 -15.08 25.98
N GLU A 38 0.24 -14.87 25.65
CA GLU A 38 0.99 -13.67 26.03
C GLU A 38 0.97 -12.59 24.95
N LYS A 39 0.94 -12.98 23.66
CA LYS A 39 1.08 -12.05 22.52
C LYS A 39 -0.24 -11.38 22.13
N ASP A 40 -1.34 -12.13 22.16
CA ASP A 40 -2.67 -11.68 21.74
C ASP A 40 -3.75 -12.57 22.37
N GLN A 41 -4.19 -12.18 23.57
CA GLN A 41 -5.21 -12.90 24.32
C GLN A 41 -6.54 -13.01 23.58
N ASN A 42 -6.87 -12.03 22.74
CA ASN A 42 -8.13 -12.04 21.99
C ASN A 42 -8.08 -13.09 20.87
N LEU A 43 -6.97 -13.15 20.14
CA LEU A 43 -6.77 -14.18 19.12
C LEU A 43 -6.64 -15.57 19.74
N TYR A 44 -6.00 -15.69 20.90
CA TYR A 44 -5.96 -16.94 21.67
C TYR A 44 -7.38 -17.44 22.02
N ALA A 45 -8.20 -16.58 22.62
CA ALA A 45 -9.58 -16.91 22.98
C ALA A 45 -10.41 -17.26 21.73
N THR A 46 -10.21 -16.52 20.63
CA THR A 46 -10.84 -16.80 19.34
C THR A 46 -10.45 -18.17 18.79
N GLY A 47 -9.17 -18.55 18.85
CA GLY A 47 -8.71 -19.87 18.43
C GLY A 47 -9.34 -21.01 19.23
N CYS A 48 -9.44 -20.84 20.56
CA CYS A 48 -10.09 -21.83 21.42
C CYS A 48 -11.58 -21.98 21.08
N LEU A 49 -12.27 -20.86 20.83
CA LEU A 49 -13.69 -20.83 20.47
C LEU A 49 -13.94 -21.47 19.10
N ILE A 50 -13.08 -21.21 18.10
CA ILE A 50 -13.19 -21.80 16.77
C ILE A 50 -13.10 -23.33 16.83
N GLU A 51 -12.18 -23.88 17.62
CA GLU A 51 -12.09 -25.33 17.78
C GLU A 51 -13.36 -25.92 18.40
N ASN A 52 -13.90 -25.29 19.44
CA ASN A 52 -15.11 -25.78 20.11
C ASN A 52 -16.34 -25.67 19.20
N ALA A 53 -16.44 -24.58 18.43
CA ALA A 53 -17.48 -24.39 17.44
C ALA A 53 -17.36 -25.40 16.29
N TYR A 54 -16.13 -25.76 15.90
CA TYR A 54 -15.89 -26.82 14.93
C TYR A 54 -16.40 -28.18 15.42
N LYS A 55 -16.05 -28.59 16.65
CA LYS A 55 -16.56 -29.83 17.26
C LYS A 55 -18.09 -29.84 17.30
N TYR A 56 -18.71 -28.72 17.65
CA TYR A 56 -20.16 -28.58 17.62
C TYR A 56 -20.73 -28.77 16.21
N ALA A 57 -20.13 -28.12 15.19
CA ALA A 57 -20.55 -28.26 13.80
C ALA A 57 -20.46 -29.72 13.32
N GLN A 58 -19.42 -30.45 13.72
CA GLN A 58 -19.26 -31.87 13.39
C GLN A 58 -20.34 -32.75 14.00
N LEU A 59 -20.66 -32.54 15.28
CA LEU A 59 -21.75 -33.27 15.96
C LEU A 59 -23.10 -33.03 15.28
N MET A 60 -23.31 -31.82 14.79
CA MET A 60 -24.55 -31.44 14.12
C MET A 60 -24.62 -31.91 12.67
N TYR A 61 -23.49 -32.23 12.01
CA TYR A 61 -23.46 -32.60 10.59
C TYR A 61 -24.17 -33.93 10.25
N THR A 62 -24.62 -34.70 11.25
CA THR A 62 -25.19 -36.05 11.05
C THR A 62 -26.68 -36.11 10.67
N GLY A 63 -27.37 -34.99 10.48
CA GLY A 63 -28.81 -34.94 10.15
C GLY A 63 -29.14 -34.47 8.72
N GLU A 64 -30.31 -34.86 8.20
CA GLU A 64 -30.83 -34.42 6.88
C GLU A 64 -31.09 -32.89 6.81
N ASP A 65 -31.36 -32.25 7.96
CA ASP A 65 -31.66 -30.80 8.05
C ASP A 65 -30.43 -29.92 8.33
N THR A 66 -29.25 -30.52 8.51
CA THR A 66 -28.05 -29.84 9.02
C THR A 66 -26.93 -29.72 7.98
N TYR A 67 -27.20 -30.03 6.71
CA TYR A 67 -26.22 -29.92 5.62
C TYR A 67 -25.55 -28.54 5.54
N TYR A 68 -26.24 -27.47 5.95
CA TYR A 68 -25.73 -26.10 5.96
C TYR A 68 -24.84 -25.74 7.15
N ILE A 69 -24.66 -26.63 8.14
CA ILE A 69 -23.93 -26.30 9.37
C ILE A 69 -22.48 -25.91 9.08
N CYS A 70 -21.84 -26.58 8.12
CA CYS A 70 -20.48 -26.26 7.71
C CYS A 70 -20.40 -24.92 6.98
N GLU A 71 -21.37 -24.60 6.12
CA GLU A 71 -21.44 -23.28 5.46
C GLU A 71 -21.61 -22.17 6.49
N TYR A 72 -22.48 -22.38 7.48
CA TYR A 72 -22.69 -21.43 8.57
C TYR A 72 -21.45 -21.28 9.45
N PHE A 73 -20.75 -22.37 9.74
CA PHE A 73 -19.49 -22.32 10.46
C PHE A 73 -18.44 -21.50 9.70
N ILE A 74 -18.28 -21.72 8.39
CA ILE A 74 -17.35 -20.98 7.54
C ILE A 74 -17.70 -19.47 7.53
N ASP A 75 -18.98 -19.15 7.37
CA ASP A 75 -19.45 -17.76 7.41
C ASP A 75 -19.14 -17.10 8.76
N TRP A 76 -19.38 -17.82 9.86
CA TRP A 76 -19.10 -17.33 11.21
C TRP A 76 -17.59 -17.13 11.45
N VAL A 77 -16.74 -18.07 11.03
CA VAL A 77 -15.27 -17.92 11.10
C VAL A 77 -14.82 -16.71 10.27
N ASN A 78 -15.39 -16.49 9.10
CA ASN A 78 -15.09 -15.31 8.28
C ASN A 78 -15.54 -14.01 8.96
N GLU A 79 -16.66 -13.99 9.68
CA GLU A 79 -17.06 -12.83 10.49
C GLU A 79 -16.06 -12.55 11.62
N LYS A 80 -15.58 -13.60 12.30
CA LYS A 80 -14.50 -13.47 13.30
C LYS A 80 -13.21 -12.94 12.69
N LYS A 81 -12.79 -13.48 11.53
CA LYS A 81 -11.61 -13.02 10.77
C LYS A 81 -11.72 -11.54 10.43
N ASN A 82 -12.86 -11.13 9.86
CA ASN A 82 -13.11 -9.73 9.50
C ASN A 82 -13.11 -8.80 10.72
N SER A 83 -13.75 -9.22 11.83
CA SER A 83 -13.76 -8.45 13.07
C SER A 83 -12.35 -8.29 13.66
N TYR A 84 -11.53 -9.34 13.63
CA TYR A 84 -10.17 -9.28 14.14
C TYR A 84 -9.26 -8.42 13.25
N ILE A 85 -9.30 -8.61 11.93
CA ILE A 85 -8.50 -7.85 10.95
C ILE A 85 -8.89 -6.36 10.93
N SER A 86 -10.17 -6.03 11.12
CA SER A 86 -10.62 -4.63 11.17
C SER A 86 -10.25 -3.92 12.48
N SER A 87 -9.86 -4.68 13.51
CA SER A 87 -9.34 -4.11 14.75
C SER A 87 -7.83 -3.82 14.62
N GLY A 88 -7.37 -2.62 14.94
CA GLY A 88 -5.93 -2.32 14.99
C GLY A 88 -5.18 -2.37 13.64
N ASP A 89 -3.97 -2.93 13.64
CA ASP A 89 -3.12 -3.02 12.44
C ASP A 89 -3.56 -4.20 11.57
N LYS A 90 -4.28 -3.86 10.49
CA LYS A 90 -4.80 -4.80 9.49
C LYS A 90 -3.75 -5.83 9.06
N CYS A 91 -2.54 -5.39 8.74
CA CYS A 91 -1.53 -6.22 8.12
C CYS A 91 -0.85 -7.16 9.12
N ARG A 92 -0.59 -6.67 10.34
CA ARG A 92 -0.15 -7.51 11.44
C ARG A 92 -1.21 -8.56 11.81
N ASN A 93 -2.48 -8.17 11.83
CA ASN A 93 -3.56 -9.07 12.20
C ASN A 93 -3.84 -10.14 11.14
N ILE A 94 -3.69 -9.81 9.85
CA ILE A 94 -3.70 -10.82 8.78
C ILE A 94 -2.59 -11.85 9.02
N GLU A 95 -1.36 -11.42 9.29
CA GLU A 95 -0.24 -12.33 9.55
C GLU A 95 -0.48 -13.22 10.77
N LEU A 96 -0.96 -12.66 11.89
CA LEU A 96 -1.27 -13.45 13.07
C LEU A 96 -2.41 -14.43 12.81
N TRP A 97 -3.47 -14.02 12.11
CA TRP A 97 -4.55 -14.93 11.76
C TRP A 97 -4.05 -16.11 10.91
N ASP A 98 -3.27 -15.82 9.86
CA ASP A 98 -2.75 -16.84 8.95
C ASP A 98 -1.72 -17.74 9.65
N GLU A 99 -0.90 -17.19 10.54
CA GLU A 99 0.12 -17.95 11.28
C GLU A 99 -0.50 -18.94 12.27
N TYR A 100 -1.62 -18.59 12.89
CA TYR A 100 -2.20 -19.36 13.99
C TYR A 100 -3.51 -20.02 13.62
N ILE A 101 -4.53 -19.27 13.21
CA ILE A 101 -5.88 -19.79 13.01
C ILE A 101 -5.95 -20.72 11.79
N GLU A 102 -5.29 -20.38 10.69
CA GLU A 102 -5.25 -21.27 9.50
C GLU A 102 -4.42 -22.55 9.78
N LYS A 103 -3.45 -22.50 10.70
CA LYS A 103 -2.72 -23.71 11.16
C LYS A 103 -3.57 -24.58 12.07
N ILE A 104 -4.36 -23.99 12.98
CA ILE A 104 -5.36 -24.74 13.76
C ILE A 104 -6.25 -25.51 12.80
N TRP A 105 -6.72 -24.84 11.75
CA TRP A 105 -7.60 -25.46 10.76
C TRP A 105 -6.98 -26.70 10.11
N THR A 106 -5.75 -26.56 9.60
CA THR A 106 -5.00 -27.68 9.01
C THR A 106 -4.82 -28.84 10.00
N GLN A 107 -4.71 -28.55 11.30
CA GLN A 107 -4.59 -29.57 12.33
C GLN A 107 -5.93 -30.25 12.62
N LEU A 108 -7.02 -29.49 12.70
CA LEU A 108 -8.37 -30.02 12.90
C LEU A 108 -8.78 -30.96 11.75
N GLU A 109 -8.46 -30.62 10.49
CA GLU A 109 -8.71 -31.51 9.34
C GLU A 109 -7.99 -32.86 9.47
N LYS A 110 -6.79 -32.90 10.06
CA LYS A 110 -6.03 -34.15 10.24
C LYS A 110 -6.56 -35.02 11.38
N ILE A 111 -7.14 -34.41 12.40
CA ILE A 111 -7.67 -35.12 13.58
C ILE A 111 -8.94 -35.90 13.22
N VAL A 112 -9.64 -35.47 12.17
CA VAL A 112 -10.94 -36.01 11.78
C VAL A 112 -10.73 -37.14 10.77
N GLU A 113 -10.77 -38.39 11.24
CA GLU A 113 -10.59 -39.59 10.41
C GLU A 113 -11.85 -39.97 9.60
N ASP A 114 -13.04 -39.57 10.06
CA ASP A 114 -14.32 -39.91 9.45
C ASP A 114 -14.87 -38.73 8.62
N GLY A 115 -15.21 -38.97 7.35
CA GLY A 115 -15.52 -37.99 6.28
C GLY A 115 -16.61 -36.93 6.49
N ASN A 116 -17.00 -36.63 7.73
CA ASN A 116 -17.87 -35.54 8.16
C ASN A 116 -17.06 -34.31 8.60
N TYR A 117 -16.14 -33.84 7.76
CA TYR A 117 -15.36 -32.63 8.03
C TYR A 117 -15.92 -31.45 7.24
N CYS A 118 -16.04 -30.29 7.91
CA CYS A 118 -16.38 -29.05 7.23
C CYS A 118 -15.15 -28.52 6.48
N SER A 119 -14.98 -28.77 5.19
CA SER A 119 -13.86 -28.18 4.43
C SER A 119 -13.96 -26.64 4.42
N ILE A 120 -13.06 -25.96 5.13
CA ILE A 120 -13.07 -24.50 5.18
C ILE A 120 -12.28 -23.92 3.99
N LYS A 121 -12.90 -22.96 3.31
CA LYS A 121 -12.20 -21.98 2.48
C LYS A 121 -12.49 -20.59 3.05
N THR A 122 -11.61 -20.10 3.91
CA THR A 122 -11.75 -18.75 4.47
C THR A 122 -11.47 -17.70 3.39
N VAL A 123 -11.99 -16.50 3.61
CA VAL A 123 -11.65 -15.36 2.75
C VAL A 123 -10.17 -15.02 2.92
N THR A 124 -9.45 -14.93 1.80
CA THR A 124 -8.07 -14.45 1.78
C THR A 124 -8.06 -12.93 1.82
N HIS A 125 -7.34 -12.37 2.80
CA HIS A 125 -7.12 -10.94 2.87
C HIS A 125 -5.67 -10.64 2.48
N GLU A 126 -5.50 -9.90 1.40
CA GLU A 126 -4.17 -9.45 1.00
C GLU A 126 -3.73 -8.26 1.86
N CYS A 127 -2.49 -8.31 2.33
CA CYS A 127 -1.78 -7.14 2.79
C CYS A 127 -0.56 -6.89 1.89
N SER A 128 -0.49 -5.68 1.32
CA SER A 128 0.70 -5.19 0.65
C SER A 128 1.68 -4.63 1.68
N LYS A 129 2.42 -5.50 2.39
CA LYS A 129 3.62 -5.04 3.11
C LYS A 129 4.75 -4.84 2.09
N ILE A 130 5.31 -3.64 2.06
CA ILE A 130 6.64 -3.46 1.47
C ILE A 130 7.61 -4.19 2.40
N SER A 131 8.10 -5.35 1.97
CA SER A 131 9.02 -6.19 2.75
C SER A 131 10.20 -5.38 3.27
N ALA A 132 10.63 -5.63 4.51
CA ALA A 132 11.80 -4.97 5.11
C ALA A 132 13.07 -5.15 4.26
N HIS A 133 13.19 -6.28 3.54
CA HIS A 133 14.26 -6.50 2.57
C HIS A 133 14.19 -5.51 1.40
N VAL A 134 13.00 -5.19 0.91
CA VAL A 134 12.81 -4.21 -0.17
C VAL A 134 13.21 -2.82 0.31
N THR A 135 12.85 -2.45 1.53
CA THR A 135 13.30 -1.18 2.13
C THR A 135 14.82 -1.11 2.26
N GLY A 136 15.47 -2.19 2.71
CA GLY A 136 16.94 -2.26 2.80
C GLY A 136 17.63 -2.15 1.44
N ILE A 137 17.10 -2.84 0.42
CA ILE A 137 17.60 -2.78 -0.96
C ILE A 137 17.46 -1.36 -1.53
N VAL A 138 16.30 -0.73 -1.36
CA VAL A 138 16.02 0.62 -1.85
C VAL A 138 16.96 1.64 -1.20
N VAL A 139 17.13 1.58 0.13
CA VAL A 139 18.07 2.46 0.86
C VAL A 139 19.50 2.26 0.39
N SER A 140 19.93 1.01 0.18
CA SER A 140 21.26 0.70 -0.35
C SER A 140 21.48 1.27 -1.75
N PHE A 141 20.50 1.13 -2.65
CA PHE A 141 20.56 1.73 -3.98
C PHE A 141 20.65 3.25 -3.93
N PHE A 142 19.89 3.91 -3.05
CA PHE A 142 19.97 5.36 -2.87
C PHE A 142 21.35 5.80 -2.35
N LEU A 143 21.93 5.08 -1.39
CA LEU A 143 23.28 5.35 -0.90
C LEU A 143 24.32 5.17 -2.03
N LEU A 144 24.26 4.07 -2.79
CA LEU A 144 25.17 3.84 -3.92
C LEU A 144 25.03 4.90 -5.00
N ALA A 145 23.80 5.31 -5.34
CA ALA A 145 23.53 6.36 -6.32
C ALA A 145 24.09 7.72 -5.88
N THR A 146 23.95 8.09 -4.60
CA THR A 146 24.52 9.33 -4.08
C THR A 146 26.05 9.31 -4.10
N PHE A 147 26.68 8.21 -3.67
CA PHE A 147 28.15 8.04 -3.75
C PHE A 147 28.66 8.12 -5.19
N ALA A 148 28.01 7.42 -6.12
CA ALA A 148 28.35 7.47 -7.53
C ALA A 148 28.24 8.89 -8.09
N THR A 149 27.14 9.60 -7.79
CA THR A 149 26.92 10.98 -8.25
C THR A 149 28.02 11.91 -7.76
N VAL A 150 28.38 11.84 -6.47
CA VAL A 150 29.48 12.66 -5.90
C VAL A 150 30.82 12.31 -6.56
N PHE A 151 31.12 11.03 -6.78
CA PHE A 151 32.36 10.61 -7.42
C PHE A 151 32.43 11.06 -8.89
N PHE A 152 31.34 10.95 -9.64
CA PHE A 152 31.26 11.43 -11.03
C PHE A 152 31.39 12.95 -11.10
N LEU A 153 30.74 13.70 -10.20
CA LEU A 153 30.88 15.16 -10.12
C LEU A 153 32.32 15.56 -9.78
N LYS A 154 32.99 14.87 -8.83
CA LYS A 154 34.38 15.14 -8.45
C LYS A 154 35.36 14.80 -9.58
N ARG A 155 35.21 13.63 -10.22
CA ARG A 155 36.07 13.18 -11.33
C ARG A 155 35.90 14.04 -12.58
N ASN A 156 34.66 14.37 -12.93
CA ASN A 156 34.37 15.24 -14.05
C ASN A 156 34.46 16.72 -13.70
N PHE A 157 34.79 17.11 -12.46
CA PHE A 157 34.87 18.51 -12.06
C PHE A 157 35.83 19.30 -12.95
N THR A 158 36.98 18.72 -13.32
CA THR A 158 37.95 19.33 -14.23
C THR A 158 37.36 19.51 -15.64
N ALA A 159 36.66 18.50 -16.16
CA ALA A 159 36.02 18.56 -17.48
C ALA A 159 34.82 19.52 -17.50
N ILE A 160 34.03 19.55 -16.44
CA ILE A 160 32.91 20.49 -16.24
C ILE A 160 33.44 21.91 -16.14
N ARG A 161 34.52 22.14 -15.36
CA ARG A 161 35.19 23.44 -15.25
C ARG A 161 35.73 23.92 -16.60
N GLN A 162 36.36 23.03 -17.38
CA GLN A 162 36.82 23.34 -18.74
C GLN A 162 35.66 23.65 -19.69
N ARG A 163 34.56 22.89 -19.63
CA ARG A 163 33.34 23.15 -20.42
C ARG A 163 32.69 24.49 -20.06
N LEU A 164 32.57 24.81 -18.78
CA LEU A 164 32.06 26.09 -18.29
C LEU A 164 32.95 27.24 -18.74
N HIS A 165 34.28 27.11 -18.62
CA HIS A 165 35.22 28.13 -19.07
C HIS A 165 35.16 28.35 -20.60
N ASN A 166 35.09 27.27 -21.37
CA ASN A 166 34.92 27.34 -22.82
C ASN A 166 33.57 27.97 -23.21
N PHE A 167 32.50 27.69 -22.48
CA PHE A 167 31.20 28.30 -22.70
C PHE A 167 31.22 29.82 -22.40
N LEU A 168 31.80 30.23 -21.27
CA LEU A 168 31.95 31.64 -20.90
C LEU A 168 32.80 32.40 -21.92
N SER A 169 33.95 31.86 -22.31
CA SER A 169 34.82 32.49 -23.32
C SER A 169 34.18 32.55 -24.71
N LYS A 170 33.37 31.54 -25.10
CA LYS A 170 32.61 31.57 -26.35
C LYS A 170 31.53 32.66 -26.32
N ASN A 171 30.84 32.80 -25.19
CA ASN A 171 29.82 33.84 -25.02
C ASN A 171 30.45 35.25 -25.05
N GLU A 172 31.64 35.42 -24.45
CA GLU A 172 32.40 36.67 -24.50
C GLU A 172 32.91 36.99 -25.92
N ARG A 173 33.35 35.99 -26.70
CA ARG A 173 33.68 36.17 -28.12
C ARG A 173 32.47 36.56 -28.95
N ILE A 174 31.30 35.96 -28.71
CA ILE A 174 30.06 36.30 -29.41
C ILE A 174 29.67 37.74 -29.09
N ARG A 175 29.72 38.14 -27.81
CA ARG A 175 29.49 39.52 -27.37
C ARG A 175 30.44 40.50 -28.06
N ASN A 176 31.74 40.22 -28.09
CA ASN A 176 32.73 41.10 -28.73
C ASN A 176 32.54 41.21 -30.24
N HIS A 177 32.07 40.16 -30.93
CA HIS A 177 31.70 40.27 -32.35
C HIS A 177 30.45 41.12 -32.54
N ILE A 178 29.44 40.98 -31.68
CA ILE A 178 28.22 41.81 -31.74
C ILE A 178 28.57 43.30 -31.55
N TYR A 179 29.42 43.65 -30.57
CA TYR A 179 29.87 45.04 -30.38
C TYR A 179 30.78 45.56 -31.51
N LYS A 180 31.55 44.68 -32.16
CA LYS A 180 32.44 45.06 -33.28
C LYS A 180 31.66 45.39 -34.57
N TYR A 181 30.46 44.83 -34.73
CA TYR A 181 29.58 45.07 -35.89
C TYR A 181 28.37 45.95 -35.57
N ALA A 182 28.17 46.36 -34.31
CA ALA A 182 27.24 47.42 -33.98
C ALA A 182 27.74 48.72 -34.67
N PRO A 183 26.91 49.38 -35.49
CA PRO A 183 27.32 50.60 -36.16
C PRO A 183 27.68 51.64 -35.09
N LYS A 184 28.87 52.24 -35.24
CA LYS A 184 29.43 53.28 -34.34
C LYS A 184 28.50 54.47 -34.05
N GLY A 185 27.38 54.61 -34.78
CA GLY A 185 26.41 55.68 -34.62
C GLY A 185 25.20 55.38 -33.73
N LEU A 186 25.07 54.19 -33.13
CA LEU A 186 23.88 53.85 -32.33
C LEU A 186 24.09 53.97 -30.80
N PHE A 187 25.34 54.09 -30.33
CA PHE A 187 25.65 54.21 -28.89
C PHE A 187 26.09 55.62 -28.44
N ASP A 188 26.50 56.51 -29.35
CA ASP A 188 26.80 57.91 -28.99
C ASP A 188 25.56 58.69 -28.50
N TYR A 189 24.35 58.18 -28.73
CA TYR A 189 23.12 58.77 -28.20
C TYR A 189 22.74 58.27 -26.80
N SER A 190 23.33 57.17 -26.32
CA SER A 190 22.94 56.52 -25.06
C SER A 190 23.74 57.01 -23.85
N GLU A 191 24.90 57.63 -24.02
CA GLU A 191 25.70 58.11 -22.89
C GLU A 191 25.21 59.44 -22.30
N ASN A 192 24.18 60.06 -22.89
CA ASN A 192 23.64 61.35 -22.44
C ASN A 192 22.12 61.34 -22.19
N MET A 193 21.56 60.19 -21.84
CA MET A 193 20.14 60.12 -21.48
C MET A 193 19.95 60.50 -20.01
N ASP A 194 19.86 61.81 -19.79
CA ASP A 194 19.30 62.43 -18.60
C ASP A 194 17.93 61.79 -18.27
N THR A 195 17.69 61.54 -17.00
CA THR A 195 16.57 60.74 -16.43
C THR A 195 15.18 61.38 -16.52
N HIS A 196 14.90 62.18 -17.54
CA HIS A 196 13.60 62.81 -17.75
C HIS A 196 13.14 62.58 -19.19
N LEU A 197 11.87 62.19 -19.39
CA LEU A 197 11.16 61.99 -20.67
C LEU A 197 10.93 60.53 -21.12
N LEU A 198 10.48 59.67 -20.20
CA LEU A 198 9.65 58.50 -20.57
C LEU A 198 8.15 58.85 -20.46
N ASP A 199 7.70 59.90 -21.16
CA ASP A 199 6.27 60.20 -21.32
C ASP A 199 5.96 60.75 -22.72
N GLU A 200 6.41 60.09 -23.78
CA GLU A 200 5.78 60.36 -25.08
C GLU A 200 5.60 59.08 -25.91
N ARG A 201 4.32 58.78 -26.07
CA ARG A 201 3.70 57.62 -26.70
C ARG A 201 4.09 57.56 -28.18
N ILE A 202 4.95 56.62 -28.58
CA ILE A 202 5.31 56.41 -29.99
C ILE A 202 4.07 55.89 -30.74
N ASN A 203 3.47 56.76 -31.55
CA ASN A 203 2.35 56.46 -32.41
C ASN A 203 2.88 56.03 -33.78
N LEU A 204 2.66 54.77 -34.17
CA LEU A 204 3.08 54.23 -35.47
C LEU A 204 1.94 54.38 -36.47
N SER A 205 2.11 55.24 -37.48
CA SER A 205 1.26 55.26 -38.68
C SER A 205 1.99 54.62 -39.86
N TYR A 206 1.39 53.57 -40.42
CA TYR A 206 1.83 52.91 -41.64
C TYR A 206 1.27 53.66 -42.85
N TYR A 207 2.14 54.02 -43.80
CA TYR A 207 1.73 54.37 -45.16
C TYR A 207 2.29 53.34 -46.15
N SER A 208 1.38 52.71 -46.88
CA SER A 208 1.63 51.79 -47.99
C SER A 208 1.48 52.54 -49.31
N SER A 209 2.40 52.34 -50.26
CA SER A 209 2.17 52.51 -51.70
C SER A 209 3.26 51.74 -52.47
N HIS A 210 2.98 50.57 -53.04
CA HIS A 210 2.46 50.34 -54.39
C HIS A 210 3.44 50.77 -55.50
N ASN A 211 4.15 49.80 -56.08
CA ASN A 211 4.89 49.97 -57.35
C ASN A 211 3.95 49.62 -58.50
N SER A 212 3.93 50.50 -59.50
CA SER A 212 3.44 50.22 -60.86
C SER A 212 4.52 49.57 -61.70
#